data_AF-A0A9C9C0D5-F1
#
_entry.id   AF-A0A9C9C0D5-F1
#
_cell.length_a   1.000
_cell.length_b   1.000
_cell.length_c   1.000
_cell.angle_alpha   90.00
_cell.angle_beta   90.00
_cell.angle_gamma   90.00
#
_symmetry.space_group_name_H-M   'P 1'
#
loop_
_entity.id
_entity.type
_entity.pdbx_description
1 polymer ?
#
loop_
_entity_poly.entity_id
_entity_poly.type
_entity_poly.pdbx_seq_one_letter_code
_entity_poly.pdbx_strand_id
1 'polypeptide(L)'
;MADETLLKKYHLFFPGDSYQAEDFDAAVDSGDIIIDPGKIVNLLQSALHDEAILEVELDDLTRIFFCRVLDHMPELEEVETDGVVMLVEPEYTRAEYLDEQDHLIITPLEPSIGNYLICTVNRVLLRILSSKCAYELGCFLDHKVRVRGMPVLQCSFPGVVRQVKGARAYRAKIPKEMELLVHVKRQGKREPFATCPIDISVEGMLLVDPSGKYSTLQEEEKIRMELYWPKGRSLKVNARIIHVSQLRDKEGIQYCCGVQFDLATRSLAREIELLVAGVQRRRLRELSDISDEFGVDFVNW
;
A
#
# COMPACT_ATOMS: atom_id res chain seq x y z
N MET A 1 -1.48 17.95 -28.64
CA MET A 1 -0.06 18.38 -28.56
C MET A 1 0.29 18.35 -27.09
N ALA A 2 0.69 17.19 -26.57
CA ALA A 2 1.31 17.13 -25.26
C ALA A 2 2.48 18.12 -25.20
N ASP A 3 2.52 18.86 -24.11
CA ASP A 3 3.63 19.71 -23.75
C ASP A 3 4.89 18.84 -23.67
N GLU A 4 5.94 19.13 -24.47
CA GLU A 4 7.22 18.43 -24.40
C GLU A 4 7.79 18.38 -22.97
N THR A 5 7.40 19.35 -22.13
CA THR A 5 7.73 19.42 -20.71
C THR A 5 7.11 18.26 -19.92
N LEU A 6 5.86 17.89 -20.21
CA LEU A 6 5.18 16.77 -19.55
C LEU A 6 5.78 15.43 -19.96
N LEU A 7 6.13 15.26 -21.23
CA LEU A 7 6.79 14.03 -21.71
C LEU A 7 8.18 13.87 -21.06
N LYS A 8 8.94 14.95 -20.93
CA LYS A 8 10.22 14.95 -20.18
C LYS A 8 10.02 14.59 -18.71
N LYS A 9 8.99 15.15 -18.06
CA LYS A 9 8.64 14.82 -16.67
C LYS A 9 8.22 13.36 -16.54
N TYR A 10 7.47 12.81 -17.49
CA TYR A 10 7.11 11.39 -17.53
C TYR A 10 8.34 10.50 -17.57
N HIS A 11 9.24 10.73 -18.54
CA HIS A 11 10.46 9.93 -18.71
C HIS A 11 11.42 10.02 -17.52
N LEU A 12 11.35 11.10 -16.74
CA LEU A 12 12.12 11.23 -15.51
C LEU A 12 11.68 10.21 -14.44
N PHE A 13 10.38 9.91 -14.34
CA PHE A 13 9.83 8.97 -13.37
C PHE A 13 9.69 7.55 -13.94
N PHE A 14 9.55 7.42 -15.26
CA PHE A 14 9.32 6.14 -15.94
C PHE A 14 10.33 5.91 -17.07
N PRO A 15 11.65 5.86 -16.78
CA PRO A 15 12.70 5.81 -17.81
C PRO A 15 12.71 4.50 -18.62
N GLY A 16 12.04 3.45 -18.14
CA GLY A 16 11.90 2.17 -18.85
C GLY A 16 10.87 2.20 -19.98
N ASP A 17 10.03 3.23 -20.04
CA ASP A 17 8.99 3.35 -21.05
C ASP A 17 9.53 4.12 -22.26
N SER A 18 9.17 3.68 -23.46
CA SER A 18 9.71 4.21 -24.73
C SER A 18 8.70 5.06 -25.51
N TYR A 19 7.76 5.71 -24.80
CA TYR A 19 6.75 6.58 -25.42
C TYR A 19 7.41 7.68 -26.25
N GLN A 20 7.07 7.71 -27.54
CA GLN A 20 7.24 8.89 -28.39
C GLN A 20 6.08 9.87 -28.15
N ALA A 21 6.19 11.10 -28.63
CA ALA A 21 5.16 12.13 -28.42
C ALA A 21 3.77 11.69 -28.91
N GLU A 22 3.70 11.02 -30.05
CA GLU A 22 2.45 10.52 -30.65
C GLU A 22 1.83 9.39 -29.80
N ASP A 23 2.65 8.47 -29.30
CA ASP A 23 2.20 7.36 -28.44
C ASP A 23 1.79 7.86 -27.04
N PHE A 24 2.43 8.93 -26.56
CA PHE A 24 2.09 9.57 -25.28
C PHE A 24 0.71 10.22 -25.33
N ASP A 25 0.41 10.98 -26.38
CA ASP A 25 -0.93 11.57 -26.60
C ASP A 25 -2.00 10.46 -26.64
N ALA A 26 -1.72 9.35 -27.36
CA ALA A 26 -2.63 8.21 -27.41
C ALA A 26 -2.83 7.53 -26.04
N ALA A 27 -1.78 7.43 -25.22
CA ALA A 27 -1.84 6.87 -23.87
C ALA A 27 -2.57 7.78 -22.87
N VAL A 28 -2.51 9.11 -23.07
CA VAL A 28 -3.34 10.06 -22.34
C VAL A 28 -4.81 9.90 -22.72
N ASP A 29 -5.11 9.77 -24.02
CA ASP A 29 -6.47 9.58 -24.52
C ASP A 29 -7.08 8.24 -24.07
N SER A 30 -6.28 7.17 -23.97
CA SER A 30 -6.72 5.86 -23.48
C SER A 30 -6.95 5.83 -21.96
N GLY A 31 -6.44 6.82 -21.23
CA GLY A 31 -6.44 6.89 -19.76
C GLY A 31 -5.32 6.09 -19.09
N ASP A 32 -4.38 5.53 -19.84
CA ASP A 32 -3.21 4.86 -19.29
C ASP A 32 -2.23 5.86 -18.64
N ILE A 33 -2.25 7.12 -19.11
CA ILE A 33 -1.55 8.25 -18.48
C ILE A 33 -2.58 9.31 -18.08
N ILE A 34 -2.51 9.77 -16.84
CA ILE A 34 -3.38 10.81 -16.30
C ILE A 34 -2.54 12.06 -16.05
N ILE A 35 -2.89 13.13 -16.76
CA ILE A 35 -2.30 14.47 -16.62
C ILE A 35 -3.30 15.52 -16.13
N ASP A 36 -4.59 15.17 -16.09
CA ASP A 36 -5.67 16.06 -15.63
C ASP A 36 -5.58 16.23 -14.10
N PRO A 37 -5.27 17.43 -13.59
CA PRO A 37 -5.08 17.64 -12.17
C PRO A 37 -6.34 17.31 -11.37
N GLY A 38 -7.54 17.55 -11.90
CA GLY A 38 -8.79 17.22 -11.21
C GLY A 38 -8.94 15.72 -10.96
N LYS A 39 -8.48 14.87 -11.89
CA LYS A 39 -8.47 13.40 -11.68
C LYS A 39 -7.43 12.98 -10.65
N ILE A 40 -6.26 13.64 -10.65
CA ILE A 40 -5.18 13.38 -9.70
C ILE A 40 -5.62 13.76 -8.27
N VAL A 41 -6.25 14.93 -8.11
CA VAL A 41 -6.83 15.39 -6.84
C VAL A 41 -7.86 14.38 -6.32
N ASN A 42 -8.83 13.98 -7.14
CA ASN A 42 -9.84 12.99 -6.75
C ASN A 42 -9.22 11.65 -6.29
N LEU A 43 -8.16 11.21 -6.96
CA LEU A 43 -7.43 9.99 -6.61
C LEU A 43 -6.76 10.13 -5.22
N LEU A 44 -6.09 11.26 -4.97
CA LEU A 44 -5.41 11.54 -3.71
C LEU A 44 -6.40 11.75 -2.55
N GLN A 45 -7.51 12.47 -2.79
CA GLN A 45 -8.60 12.63 -1.82
C GLN A 45 -9.21 11.29 -1.44
N SER A 46 -9.46 10.41 -2.43
CA SER A 46 -9.94 9.06 -2.17
C SER A 46 -8.95 8.27 -1.31
N ALA A 47 -7.65 8.31 -1.66
CA ALA A 47 -6.60 7.64 -0.89
C ALA A 47 -6.48 8.18 0.55
N LEU A 48 -6.64 9.50 0.74
CA LEU A 48 -6.63 10.14 2.06
C LEU A 48 -7.85 9.74 2.89
N HIS A 49 -9.06 9.74 2.31
CA HIS A 49 -10.30 9.38 3.01
C HIS A 49 -10.36 7.90 3.38
N ASP A 50 -9.86 7.03 2.50
CA ASP A 50 -9.79 5.59 2.72
C ASP A 50 -8.60 5.18 3.61
N GLU A 51 -7.75 6.13 4.00
CA GLU A 51 -6.49 5.89 4.72
C GLU A 51 -5.62 4.83 4.02
N ALA A 52 -5.64 4.88 2.69
CA ALA A 52 -5.00 3.90 1.83
C ALA A 52 -3.49 3.85 2.08
N ILE A 53 -2.96 2.62 2.05
CA ILE A 53 -1.52 2.39 2.16
C ILE A 53 -0.93 2.53 0.77
N LEU A 54 0.00 3.47 0.63
CA LEU A 54 0.74 3.72 -0.59
C LEU A 54 2.05 2.95 -0.54
N GLU A 55 2.39 2.29 -1.63
CA GLU A 55 3.74 1.79 -1.86
C GLU A 55 4.64 2.96 -2.28
N VAL A 56 5.87 2.98 -1.80
CA VAL A 56 6.85 4.02 -2.07
C VAL A 56 8.13 3.38 -2.60
N GLU A 57 8.51 3.77 -3.80
CA GLU A 57 9.78 3.42 -4.42
C GLU A 57 10.64 4.69 -4.47
N LEU A 58 11.90 4.55 -4.04
CA LEU A 58 12.84 5.65 -3.88
C LEU A 58 13.93 5.52 -4.94
N ASP A 59 13.96 6.42 -5.91
CA ASP A 59 14.82 6.33 -7.09
C ASP A 59 14.87 4.88 -7.66
N ASP A 60 16.05 4.28 -7.80
CA ASP A 60 16.25 2.94 -8.35
C ASP A 60 16.47 1.89 -7.23
N LEU A 61 16.04 2.18 -6.00
CA LEU A 61 16.13 1.22 -4.90
C LEU A 61 15.10 0.10 -5.08
N THR A 62 15.56 -1.14 -5.04
CA THR A 62 14.71 -2.33 -5.18
C THR A 62 13.78 -2.58 -4.00
N ARG A 63 13.95 -1.85 -2.90
CA ARG A 63 13.16 -2.02 -1.67
C ARG A 63 11.94 -1.09 -1.72
N ILE A 64 10.77 -1.69 -1.48
CA ILE A 64 9.50 -0.96 -1.35
C ILE A 64 9.31 -0.52 0.10
N PHE A 65 8.91 0.73 0.27
CA PHE A 65 8.49 1.34 1.52
C PHE A 65 6.99 1.63 1.46
N PHE A 66 6.42 2.09 2.58
CA PHE A 66 5.00 2.35 2.71
C PHE A 66 4.77 3.71 3.36
N CYS A 67 3.73 4.41 2.94
CA CYS A 67 3.24 5.61 3.59
C CYS A 67 1.72 5.72 3.47
N ARG A 68 1.16 6.79 4.00
CA ARG A 68 -0.23 7.22 3.77
C ARG A 68 -0.25 8.67 3.38
N VAL A 69 -1.24 9.07 2.61
CA VAL A 69 -1.54 10.49 2.41
C VAL A 69 -2.09 11.04 3.72
N LEU A 70 -1.55 12.18 4.14
CA LEU A 70 -2.00 12.92 5.31
C LEU A 70 -2.67 14.21 4.91
N ASP A 71 -3.46 14.72 5.85
CA ASP A 71 -4.11 16.00 5.71
C ASP A 71 -3.16 17.14 6.10
N HIS A 72 -3.26 18.27 5.40
CA HIS A 72 -2.53 19.48 5.77
C HIS A 72 -3.43 20.39 6.60
N MET A 73 -3.59 20.04 7.88
CA MET A 73 -4.45 20.79 8.79
C MET A 73 -3.87 22.19 9.04
N PRO A 74 -4.69 23.25 8.98
CA PRO A 74 -4.25 24.58 9.34
C PRO A 74 -3.82 24.67 10.82
N GLU A 75 -2.97 25.66 11.10
CA GLU A 75 -2.55 26.01 12.45
C GLU A 75 -3.74 26.47 13.30
N LEU A 76 -3.59 26.38 14.62
CA LEU A 76 -4.62 26.85 15.54
C LEU A 76 -4.64 28.38 15.54
N GLU A 77 -5.83 28.96 15.54
CA GLU A 77 -6.00 30.41 15.58
C GLU A 77 -5.99 30.91 17.02
N GLU A 78 -5.22 31.96 17.29
CA GLU A 78 -5.27 32.66 18.58
C GLU A 78 -6.47 33.60 18.60
N VAL A 79 -7.46 33.28 19.43
CA VAL A 79 -8.64 34.10 19.67
C VAL A 79 -8.57 34.65 21.09
N GLU A 80 -8.49 35.97 21.22
CA GLU A 80 -8.59 36.64 22.51
C GLU A 80 -10.07 36.87 22.86
N THR A 81 -10.53 36.29 23.96
CA THR A 81 -11.89 36.52 24.51
C THR A 81 -11.76 36.85 26.00
N ASP A 82 -12.36 37.96 26.42
CA ASP A 82 -12.33 38.42 27.82
C ASP A 82 -10.91 38.50 28.44
N GLY A 83 -9.91 38.86 27.64
CA GLY A 83 -8.51 38.98 28.07
C GLY A 83 -7.77 37.63 28.24
N VAL A 84 -8.35 36.53 27.78
CA VAL A 84 -7.73 35.20 27.72
C VAL A 84 -7.48 34.84 26.26
N VAL A 85 -6.22 34.56 25.92
CA VAL A 85 -5.85 34.01 24.60
C VAL A 85 -6.16 32.51 24.61
N MET A 86 -7.06 32.10 23.72
CA MET A 86 -7.40 30.69 23.50
C MET A 86 -6.98 30.28 22.09
N LEU A 87 -6.47 29.06 21.96
CA LEU A 87 -6.22 28.44 20.66
C LEU A 87 -7.49 27.74 20.19
N VAL A 88 -8.06 28.18 19.08
CA VAL A 88 -9.29 27.67 18.50
C VAL A 88 -8.96 26.95 17.19
N GLU A 89 -9.68 25.87 16.90
CA GLU A 89 -9.56 25.20 15.61
C GLU A 89 -10.31 26.03 14.54
N PRO A 90 -9.63 26.42 13.44
CA PRO A 90 -10.30 27.11 12.34
C PRO A 90 -11.30 26.19 11.64
N GLU A 91 -12.29 26.79 10.98
CA GLU A 91 -13.14 26.05 10.05
C GLU A 91 -12.30 25.54 8.88
N TYR A 92 -12.37 24.22 8.62
CA TYR A 92 -11.51 23.55 7.65
C TYR A 92 -12.20 22.33 7.06
N THR A 93 -12.04 22.12 5.75
CA THR A 93 -12.50 20.91 5.09
C THR A 93 -11.34 19.96 4.84
N ARG A 94 -11.45 18.73 5.37
CA ARG A 94 -10.45 17.67 5.15
C ARG A 94 -10.16 17.48 3.66
N ALA A 95 -8.88 17.39 3.31
CA ALA A 95 -8.37 17.21 1.95
C ALA A 95 -8.51 18.40 0.99
N GLU A 96 -9.02 19.55 1.45
CA GLU A 96 -9.18 20.78 0.66
C GLU A 96 -7.84 21.31 0.13
N TYR A 97 -6.76 21.13 0.88
CA TYR A 97 -5.41 21.55 0.46
C TYR A 97 -4.95 20.89 -0.86
N LEU A 98 -5.50 19.72 -1.21
CA LEU A 98 -5.16 19.05 -2.46
C LEU A 98 -5.71 19.79 -3.68
N ASP A 99 -6.78 20.58 -3.51
CA ASP A 99 -7.36 21.37 -4.60
C ASP A 99 -6.42 22.49 -5.07
N GLU A 100 -5.54 22.97 -4.18
CA GLU A 100 -4.50 23.96 -4.46
C GLU A 100 -3.38 23.42 -5.36
N GLN A 101 -3.17 22.09 -5.36
CA GLN A 101 -2.17 21.39 -6.18
C GLN A 101 -0.71 21.83 -5.94
N ASP A 102 -0.43 22.41 -4.77
CA ASP A 102 0.91 22.88 -4.41
C ASP A 102 1.81 21.73 -3.94
N HIS A 103 1.32 20.91 -3.02
CA HIS A 103 2.10 19.83 -2.40
C HIS A 103 1.23 18.65 -1.97
N LEU A 104 1.91 17.57 -1.62
CA LEU A 104 1.34 16.35 -1.05
C LEU A 104 2.02 16.07 0.29
N ILE A 105 1.24 15.94 1.36
CA ILE A 105 1.76 15.51 2.66
C ILE A 105 1.59 14.00 2.80
N ILE A 106 2.66 13.31 3.14
CA ILE A 106 2.64 11.88 3.45
C ILE A 106 3.21 11.60 4.85
N THR A 107 2.77 10.50 5.45
CA THR A 107 3.39 9.99 6.67
C THR A 107 4.88 9.70 6.44
N PRO A 108 5.69 9.66 7.51
CA PRO A 108 6.99 9.02 7.46
C PRO A 108 6.90 7.62 6.84
N LEU A 109 7.95 7.24 6.12
CA LEU A 109 8.07 5.96 5.45
C LEU A 109 8.20 4.82 6.45
N GLU A 110 7.57 3.70 6.12
CA GLU A 110 7.68 2.45 6.85
C GLU A 110 8.27 1.39 5.91
N PRO A 111 9.32 0.65 6.29
CA PRO A 111 10.05 0.73 7.57
C PRO A 111 10.87 2.02 7.73
N SER A 112 11.20 2.35 8.99
CA SER A 112 11.84 3.61 9.41
C SER A 112 13.13 3.95 8.65
N ILE A 113 13.92 2.94 8.27
CA ILE A 113 15.11 3.09 7.42
C ILE A 113 14.83 3.81 6.10
N GLY A 114 13.59 3.72 5.59
CA GLY A 114 13.15 4.47 4.41
C GLY A 114 13.26 5.97 4.61
N ASN A 115 12.99 6.47 5.82
CA ASN A 115 13.13 7.91 6.07
C ASN A 115 14.60 8.36 6.03
N TYR A 116 15.56 7.51 6.45
CA TYR A 116 16.97 7.84 6.29
C TYR A 116 17.33 7.93 4.80
N LEU A 117 16.90 6.93 4.02
CA LEU A 117 17.19 6.82 2.59
C LEU A 117 16.49 7.91 1.76
N ILE A 118 15.29 8.33 2.15
CA ILE A 118 14.55 9.35 1.38
C ILE A 118 15.28 10.71 1.38
N CYS A 119 16.18 10.95 2.34
CA CYS A 119 16.98 12.17 2.40
C CYS A 119 18.07 12.25 1.32
N THR A 120 18.42 11.12 0.70
CA THR A 120 19.49 11.04 -0.30
C THR A 120 18.98 10.88 -1.73
N VAL A 121 17.67 10.82 -1.90
CA VAL A 121 17.00 10.61 -3.19
C VAL A 121 16.24 11.86 -3.58
N ASN A 122 16.08 12.05 -4.88
CA ASN A 122 15.32 13.18 -5.41
C ASN A 122 13.92 12.74 -5.88
N ARG A 123 13.81 11.55 -6.47
CA ARG A 123 12.55 11.04 -7.03
C ARG A 123 11.89 10.06 -6.06
N VAL A 124 10.61 10.26 -5.86
CA VAL A 124 9.74 9.41 -5.05
C VAL A 124 8.60 8.96 -5.94
N LEU A 125 8.50 7.65 -6.17
CA LEU A 125 7.38 7.07 -6.88
C LEU A 125 6.39 6.50 -5.87
N LEU A 126 5.21 7.11 -5.81
CA LEU A 126 4.11 6.64 -4.97
C LEU A 126 3.21 5.74 -5.79
N ARG A 127 2.78 4.60 -5.26
CA ARG A 127 1.86 3.69 -5.94
C ARG A 127 0.62 3.45 -5.08
N ILE A 128 -0.53 3.88 -5.60
CA ILE A 128 -1.85 3.63 -5.02
C ILE A 128 -2.43 2.39 -5.69
N LEU A 129 -2.72 1.37 -4.89
CA LEU A 129 -3.36 0.15 -5.37
C LEU A 129 -4.88 0.30 -5.36
N SER A 130 -5.50 -0.06 -6.48
CA SER A 130 -6.93 -0.25 -6.62
C SER A 130 -7.19 -1.66 -7.12
N SER A 131 -8.39 -2.20 -6.87
CA SER A 131 -8.79 -3.61 -7.08
C SER A 131 -8.44 -4.27 -8.43
N LYS A 132 -8.04 -3.52 -9.47
CA LYS A 132 -7.66 -4.04 -10.79
C LYS A 132 -6.46 -3.32 -11.43
N CYS A 133 -5.95 -2.27 -10.80
CA CYS A 133 -4.90 -1.44 -11.36
C CYS A 133 -4.14 -0.72 -10.24
N ALA A 134 -2.91 -0.34 -10.52
CA ALA A 134 -2.17 0.60 -9.69
C ALA A 134 -2.08 1.95 -10.39
N TYR A 135 -2.11 3.01 -9.61
CA TYR A 135 -1.78 4.35 -10.06
C TYR A 135 -0.42 4.72 -9.50
N GLU A 136 0.53 5.00 -10.37
CA GLU A 136 1.89 5.38 -10.01
C GLU A 136 2.06 6.88 -10.24
N LEU A 137 2.40 7.59 -9.17
CA LEU A 137 2.50 9.03 -9.09
C LEU A 137 3.97 9.40 -8.88
N GLY A 138 4.51 10.17 -9.82
CA GLY A 138 5.88 10.70 -9.71
C GLY A 138 5.91 11.99 -8.93
N CYS A 139 6.60 11.99 -7.79
CA CYS A 139 6.79 13.15 -6.92
C CYS A 139 8.28 13.39 -6.64
N PHE A 140 8.62 14.61 -6.25
CA PHE A 140 9.91 14.93 -5.62
C PHE A 140 9.72 15.16 -4.14
N LEU A 141 10.70 14.76 -3.33
CA LEU A 141 10.74 15.18 -1.93
C LEU A 141 11.17 16.64 -1.88
N ASP A 142 10.38 17.49 -1.23
CA ASP A 142 10.75 18.89 -1.03
C ASP A 142 11.51 19.05 0.29
N HIS A 143 10.85 18.73 1.41
CA HIS A 143 11.45 18.83 2.74
C HIS A 143 10.63 18.07 3.80
N LYS A 144 11.21 17.96 5.00
CA LYS A 144 10.53 17.42 6.20
C LYS A 144 9.85 18.57 6.92
N VAL A 145 8.58 18.42 7.26
CA VAL A 145 7.80 19.43 8.00
C VAL A 145 7.11 18.82 9.21
N ARG A 146 6.55 19.68 10.07
CA ARG A 146 5.70 19.25 11.18
C ARG A 146 4.30 19.82 10.99
N VAL A 147 3.30 18.96 10.96
CA VAL A 147 1.89 19.36 10.96
C VAL A 147 1.32 19.02 12.32
N ARG A 148 0.91 20.05 13.07
CA ARG A 148 0.44 19.91 14.47
C ARG A 148 1.39 19.07 15.36
N GLY A 149 2.69 19.30 15.20
CA GLY A 149 3.73 18.59 15.96
C GLY A 149 4.06 17.17 15.48
N MET A 150 3.33 16.63 14.50
CA MET A 150 3.64 15.34 13.89
C MET A 150 4.67 15.52 12.76
N PRO A 151 5.78 14.76 12.75
CA PRO A 151 6.72 14.78 11.63
C PRO A 151 6.08 14.16 10.39
N VAL A 152 6.16 14.87 9.27
CA VAL A 152 5.62 14.42 7.98
C VAL A 152 6.61 14.73 6.86
N LEU A 153 6.41 14.10 5.71
CA LEU A 153 7.19 14.36 4.51
C LEU A 153 6.33 15.17 3.55
N GLN A 154 6.87 16.31 3.09
CA GLN A 154 6.25 17.10 2.06
C GLN A 154 6.88 16.75 0.71
N CYS A 155 6.03 16.33 -0.22
CA CYS A 155 6.39 16.07 -1.60
C CYS A 155 5.72 17.08 -2.51
N SER A 156 6.34 17.36 -3.66
CA SER A 156 5.69 18.11 -4.73
C SER A 156 4.44 17.41 -5.23
N PHE A 157 3.45 18.19 -5.67
CA PHE A 157 2.24 17.64 -6.25
C PHE A 157 2.54 16.83 -7.54
N PRO A 158 1.97 15.62 -7.69
CA PRO A 158 2.23 14.79 -8.85
C PRO A 158 1.62 15.40 -10.12
N GLY A 159 2.48 15.73 -11.09
CA GLY A 159 2.03 16.29 -12.37
C GLY A 159 1.71 15.25 -13.43
N VAL A 160 2.11 13.99 -13.23
CA VAL A 160 1.86 12.89 -14.16
C VAL A 160 1.65 11.61 -13.37
N VAL A 161 0.62 10.87 -13.75
CA VAL A 161 0.26 9.59 -13.13
C VAL A 161 0.15 8.51 -14.20
N ARG A 162 0.76 7.35 -13.95
CA ARG A 162 0.69 6.17 -14.82
C ARG A 162 -0.28 5.15 -14.25
N GLN A 163 -1.24 4.69 -15.05
CA GLN A 163 -2.12 3.59 -14.67
C GLN A 163 -1.54 2.25 -15.15
N VAL A 164 -1.19 1.39 -14.20
CA VAL A 164 -0.67 0.05 -14.47
C VAL A 164 -1.80 -0.96 -14.28
N LYS A 165 -2.31 -1.52 -15.39
CA LYS A 165 -3.35 -2.56 -15.37
C LYS A 165 -2.77 -3.88 -14.89
N GLY A 166 -3.52 -4.61 -14.06
CA GLY A 166 -3.09 -5.92 -13.55
C GLY A 166 -1.90 -5.87 -12.57
N ALA A 167 -1.62 -4.69 -12.01
CA ALA A 167 -0.66 -4.55 -10.93
C ALA A 167 -1.07 -5.44 -9.75
N ARG A 168 -0.12 -6.19 -9.21
CA ARG A 168 -0.35 -7.07 -8.06
C ARG A 168 -0.13 -6.30 -6.78
N ALA A 169 -1.07 -6.38 -5.85
CA ALA A 169 -0.92 -5.78 -4.54
C ALA A 169 0.27 -6.37 -3.77
N TYR A 170 0.96 -5.53 -2.98
CA TYR A 170 1.98 -6.00 -2.06
C TYR A 170 1.46 -7.10 -1.13
N ARG A 171 2.27 -8.15 -1.00
CA ARG A 171 2.02 -9.28 -0.10
C ARG A 171 2.88 -9.15 1.15
N ALA A 172 2.23 -8.88 2.27
CA ALA A 172 2.90 -8.82 3.55
C ALA A 172 3.14 -10.23 4.07
N LYS A 173 4.41 -10.56 4.38
CA LYS A 173 4.74 -11.77 5.11
C LYS A 173 4.12 -11.72 6.49
N ILE A 174 3.51 -12.83 6.90
CA ILE A 174 2.76 -12.89 8.15
C ILE A 174 3.72 -13.23 9.29
N PRO A 175 3.86 -12.35 10.30
CA PRO A 175 4.59 -12.61 11.53
C PRO A 175 4.16 -13.93 12.18
N LYS A 176 5.13 -14.77 12.59
CA LYS A 176 4.81 -16.04 13.27
C LYS A 176 4.02 -15.80 14.56
N GLU A 177 4.34 -14.72 15.28
CA GLU A 177 3.67 -14.29 16.51
C GLU A 177 2.19 -13.90 16.34
N MET A 178 1.75 -13.64 15.11
CA MET A 178 0.36 -13.27 14.89
C MET A 178 -0.57 -14.48 14.99
N GLU A 179 -0.02 -15.70 14.90
CA GLU A 179 -0.77 -16.97 15.02
C GLU A 179 -2.02 -16.98 14.12
N LEU A 180 -1.92 -16.37 12.93
CA LEU A 180 -3.02 -16.35 11.98
C LEU A 180 -3.23 -17.78 11.47
N LEU A 181 -4.42 -18.32 11.69
CA LEU A 181 -4.79 -19.68 11.32
C LEU A 181 -5.95 -19.63 10.34
N VAL A 182 -5.89 -20.48 9.32
CA VAL A 182 -6.87 -20.54 8.24
C VAL A 182 -7.46 -21.93 8.19
N HIS A 183 -8.77 -22.03 8.41
CA HIS A 183 -9.54 -23.24 8.13
C HIS A 183 -10.08 -23.21 6.71
N VAL A 184 -9.70 -24.19 5.90
CA VAL A 184 -10.11 -24.34 4.51
C VAL A 184 -11.15 -25.44 4.40
N LYS A 185 -12.36 -25.07 3.97
CA LYS A 185 -13.45 -25.97 3.62
C LYS A 185 -13.55 -26.07 2.10
N ARG A 186 -13.43 -27.29 1.59
CA ARG A 186 -13.46 -27.58 0.15
C ARG A 186 -14.86 -27.99 -0.29
N GLN A 187 -15.13 -27.85 -1.59
CA GLN A 187 -16.40 -28.34 -2.14
C GLN A 187 -16.40 -29.89 -2.24
N GLY A 188 -17.57 -30.49 -2.09
CA GLY A 188 -17.76 -31.94 -2.16
C GLY A 188 -17.40 -32.70 -0.88
N LYS A 189 -17.02 -33.97 -1.02
CA LYS A 189 -16.64 -34.87 0.10
C LYS A 189 -15.14 -34.82 0.44
N ARG A 190 -14.44 -33.74 0.06
CA ARG A 190 -13.01 -33.58 0.37
C ARG A 190 -12.85 -33.09 1.80
N GLU A 191 -11.88 -33.63 2.53
CA GLU A 191 -11.68 -33.30 3.95
C GLU A 191 -11.23 -31.83 4.10
N PRO A 192 -11.80 -31.10 5.09
CA PRO A 192 -11.32 -29.78 5.44
C PRO A 192 -9.95 -29.86 6.12
N PHE A 193 -9.17 -28.80 6.04
CA PHE A 193 -7.87 -28.72 6.69
C PHE A 193 -7.65 -27.36 7.33
N ALA A 194 -6.73 -27.30 8.29
CA ALA A 194 -6.24 -26.08 8.89
C ALA A 194 -4.79 -25.84 8.46
N THR A 195 -4.43 -24.59 8.25
CA THR A 195 -3.07 -24.22 7.86
C THR A 195 -2.72 -22.81 8.32
N CYS A 196 -1.43 -22.48 8.27
CA CYS A 196 -0.93 -21.14 8.49
C CYS A 196 -0.59 -20.51 7.12
N PRO A 197 -1.07 -19.29 6.85
CA PRO A 197 -0.69 -18.52 5.68
C PRO A 197 0.76 -18.01 5.82
N ILE A 198 1.48 -17.96 4.70
CA ILE A 198 2.84 -17.42 4.61
C ILE A 198 2.81 -15.91 4.42
N ASP A 199 1.98 -15.46 3.49
CA ASP A 199 1.79 -14.06 3.14
C ASP A 199 0.31 -13.75 2.85
N ILE A 200 -0.06 -12.48 2.95
CA ILE A 200 -1.40 -11.98 2.63
C ILE A 200 -1.31 -10.62 1.94
N SER A 201 -2.25 -10.39 1.03
CA SER A 201 -2.52 -9.12 0.35
C SER A 201 -4.02 -8.88 0.37
N VAL A 202 -4.45 -7.71 -0.11
CA VAL A 202 -5.89 -7.40 -0.22
C VAL A 202 -6.62 -8.33 -1.19
N GLU A 203 -5.91 -8.93 -2.16
CA GLU A 203 -6.52 -9.79 -3.19
C GLU A 203 -6.43 -11.28 -2.87
N GLY A 204 -5.56 -11.71 -1.96
CA GLY A 204 -5.29 -13.11 -1.74
C GLY A 204 -4.19 -13.41 -0.74
N MET A 205 -3.88 -14.69 -0.56
CA MET A 205 -2.84 -15.15 0.35
C MET A 205 -2.12 -16.39 -0.20
N LEU A 206 -0.94 -16.67 0.33
CA LEU A 206 -0.22 -17.91 0.11
C LEU A 206 -0.43 -18.84 1.31
N LEU A 207 -0.97 -20.03 1.08
CA LEU A 207 -1.22 -21.03 2.12
C LEU A 207 -0.19 -22.15 2.03
N VAL A 208 0.25 -22.65 3.18
CA VAL A 208 0.97 -23.92 3.25
C VAL A 208 -0.01 -25.06 3.04
N ASP A 209 0.35 -26.04 2.19
CA ASP A 209 -0.39 -27.28 2.12
C ASP A 209 0.01 -28.21 3.28
N PRO A 210 -0.91 -28.55 4.19
CA PRO A 210 -0.58 -29.35 5.37
C PRO A 210 -0.27 -30.81 5.05
N SER A 211 -0.57 -31.28 3.84
CA SER A 211 -0.32 -32.68 3.45
C SER A 211 1.13 -32.94 3.03
N GLY A 212 1.92 -31.88 2.77
CA GLY A 212 3.34 -31.98 2.42
C GLY A 212 3.61 -32.77 1.13
N LYS A 213 2.58 -33.02 0.33
CA LYS A 213 2.64 -33.72 -0.95
C LYS A 213 2.09 -32.78 -2.02
N TYR A 214 2.35 -33.07 -3.30
CA TYR A 214 1.67 -32.41 -4.42
C TYR A 214 0.17 -32.66 -4.25
N SER A 215 -0.51 -31.74 -3.56
CA SER A 215 -1.71 -32.11 -2.83
C SER A 215 -2.90 -32.05 -3.74
N THR A 216 -3.92 -32.79 -3.34
CA THR A 216 -5.26 -32.87 -3.92
C THR A 216 -5.93 -31.55 -4.34
N LEU A 217 -5.34 -30.39 -4.04
CA LEU A 217 -5.79 -29.06 -4.41
C LEU A 217 -5.56 -28.83 -5.90
N GLN A 218 -6.63 -28.43 -6.60
CA GLN A 218 -6.58 -28.17 -8.04
C GLN A 218 -6.65 -26.66 -8.27
N GLU A 219 -5.93 -26.18 -9.28
CA GLU A 219 -6.14 -24.83 -9.79
C GLU A 219 -7.61 -24.64 -10.16
N GLU A 220 -8.10 -23.42 -10.00
CA GLU A 220 -9.50 -23.01 -10.17
C GLU A 220 -10.50 -23.63 -9.16
N GLU A 221 -10.04 -24.48 -8.22
CA GLU A 221 -10.90 -25.00 -7.17
C GLU A 221 -11.42 -23.88 -6.27
N LYS A 222 -12.75 -23.82 -6.11
CA LYS A 222 -13.42 -22.89 -5.19
C LYS A 222 -13.40 -23.45 -3.78
N ILE A 223 -12.94 -22.63 -2.84
CA ILE A 223 -12.81 -22.98 -1.43
C ILE A 223 -13.50 -21.93 -0.55
N ARG A 224 -13.88 -22.33 0.65
CA ARG A 224 -14.34 -21.44 1.71
C ARG A 224 -13.29 -21.40 2.80
N MET A 225 -12.88 -20.21 3.17
CA MET A 225 -11.86 -19.98 4.18
C MET A 225 -12.47 -19.28 5.37
N GLU A 226 -12.03 -19.68 6.55
CA GLU A 226 -12.33 -19.03 7.81
C GLU A 226 -11.01 -18.69 8.49
N LEU A 227 -10.71 -17.39 8.58
CA LEU A 227 -9.47 -16.85 9.13
C LEU A 227 -9.67 -16.53 10.61
N TYR A 228 -8.72 -16.94 11.44
CA TYR A 228 -8.71 -16.75 12.89
C TYR A 228 -7.39 -16.14 13.35
N TRP A 229 -7.46 -15.12 14.20
CA TRP A 229 -6.29 -14.58 14.89
C TRP A 229 -6.67 -14.19 16.33
N PRO A 230 -5.72 -14.25 17.29
CA PRO A 230 -6.03 -14.20 18.73
C PRO A 230 -6.84 -12.98 19.19
N LYS A 231 -6.73 -11.85 18.48
CA LYS A 231 -7.33 -10.56 18.88
C LYS A 231 -8.48 -10.12 17.98
N GLY A 232 -8.96 -10.96 17.06
CA GLY A 232 -9.98 -10.56 16.10
C GLY A 232 -11.16 -11.51 15.98
N ARG A 233 -12.17 -11.04 15.26
CA ARG A 233 -13.33 -11.85 14.89
C ARG A 233 -12.95 -12.75 13.72
N SER A 234 -13.48 -13.97 13.73
CA SER A 234 -13.30 -14.89 12.61
C SER A 234 -13.84 -14.30 11.33
N LEU A 235 -13.05 -14.29 10.26
CA LEU A 235 -13.42 -13.74 8.96
C LEU A 235 -13.69 -14.86 7.97
N LYS A 236 -14.89 -14.89 7.38
CA LYS A 236 -15.28 -15.89 6.37
C LYS A 236 -15.17 -15.30 4.98
N VAL A 237 -14.39 -15.93 4.11
CA VAL A 237 -14.17 -15.49 2.73
C VAL A 237 -14.23 -16.67 1.77
N ASN A 238 -14.93 -16.50 0.65
CA ASN A 238 -14.82 -17.44 -0.46
C ASN A 238 -13.52 -17.13 -1.19
N ALA A 239 -12.85 -18.15 -1.71
CA ALA A 239 -11.64 -17.97 -2.48
C ALA A 239 -11.54 -19.02 -3.59
N ARG A 240 -10.59 -18.79 -4.49
CA ARG A 240 -10.23 -19.71 -5.56
C ARG A 240 -8.74 -19.96 -5.54
N ILE A 241 -8.35 -21.21 -5.75
CA ILE A 241 -6.95 -21.58 -5.91
C ILE A 241 -6.48 -21.12 -7.29
N ILE A 242 -5.46 -20.29 -7.35
CA ILE A 242 -4.93 -19.74 -8.61
C ILE A 242 -3.71 -20.52 -9.10
N HIS A 243 -2.88 -21.00 -8.17
CA HIS A 243 -1.72 -21.82 -8.51
C HIS A 243 -1.31 -22.69 -7.33
N VAL A 244 -0.61 -23.77 -7.64
CA VAL A 244 0.08 -24.62 -6.66
C VAL A 244 1.57 -24.57 -6.96
N SER A 245 2.38 -24.31 -5.93
CA SER A 245 3.82 -24.11 -6.06
C SER A 245 4.59 -24.90 -5.00
N GLN A 246 5.89 -25.05 -5.22
CA GLN A 246 6.82 -25.62 -4.25
C GLN A 246 7.82 -24.55 -3.83
N LEU A 247 7.97 -24.37 -2.52
CA LEU A 247 9.00 -23.53 -1.93
C LEU A 247 10.03 -24.43 -1.24
N ARG A 248 11.31 -24.08 -1.36
CA ARG A 248 12.37 -24.74 -0.61
C ARG A 248 12.76 -23.85 0.56
N ASP A 249 12.62 -24.36 1.77
CA ASP A 249 13.07 -23.69 2.98
C ASP A 249 14.22 -24.48 3.64
N LYS A 250 14.60 -24.06 4.86
CA LYS A 250 15.66 -24.73 5.62
C LYS A 250 15.26 -26.14 6.09
N GLU A 251 13.96 -26.43 6.13
CA GLU A 251 13.39 -27.68 6.65
C GLU A 251 13.05 -28.68 5.53
N GLY A 252 12.98 -28.23 4.27
CA GLY A 252 12.82 -29.09 3.10
C GLY A 252 12.07 -28.43 1.95
N ILE A 253 11.26 -29.25 1.25
CA ILE A 253 10.34 -28.78 0.21
C ILE A 253 8.96 -28.63 0.86
N GLN A 254 8.44 -27.41 0.81
CA GLN A 254 7.12 -27.04 1.29
C GLN A 254 6.19 -26.80 0.10
N TYR A 255 5.06 -27.50 0.07
CA TYR A 255 4.03 -27.28 -0.94
C TYR A 255 3.14 -26.13 -0.49
N CYS A 256 2.87 -25.20 -1.41
CA CYS A 256 2.07 -24.01 -1.14
C CYS A 256 1.00 -23.85 -2.21
N CYS A 257 -0.11 -23.19 -1.87
CA CYS A 257 -1.12 -22.80 -2.85
C CYS A 257 -1.45 -21.32 -2.71
N GLY A 258 -1.42 -20.62 -3.84
CA GLY A 258 -1.85 -19.24 -3.94
C GLY A 258 -3.36 -19.20 -4.10
N VAL A 259 -4.03 -18.47 -3.21
CA VAL A 259 -5.49 -18.30 -3.25
C VAL A 259 -5.84 -16.84 -3.50
N GLN A 260 -6.88 -16.61 -4.30
CA GLN A 260 -7.46 -15.29 -4.57
C GLN A 260 -8.82 -15.21 -3.88
N PHE A 261 -9.06 -14.12 -3.16
CA PHE A 261 -10.32 -13.88 -2.48
C PHE A 261 -11.41 -13.48 -3.47
N ASP A 262 -12.62 -13.96 -3.20
CA ASP A 262 -13.85 -13.51 -3.83
C ASP A 262 -14.54 -12.51 -2.90
N LEU A 263 -14.19 -11.24 -3.06
CA LEU A 263 -14.66 -10.12 -2.24
C LEU A 263 -16.03 -9.63 -2.74
N ALA A 264 -17.06 -10.42 -2.48
CA ALA A 264 -18.42 -10.15 -2.98
C ALA A 264 -19.03 -8.84 -2.44
N THR A 265 -18.53 -8.29 -1.33
CA THR A 265 -19.05 -7.04 -0.74
C THR A 265 -17.93 -6.08 -0.37
N ARG A 266 -18.22 -4.76 -0.40
CA ARG A 266 -17.30 -3.71 0.06
C ARG A 266 -16.93 -3.88 1.53
N SER A 267 -17.86 -4.35 2.37
CA SER A 267 -17.59 -4.60 3.78
C SER A 267 -16.52 -5.68 3.98
N LEU A 268 -16.59 -6.76 3.19
CA LEU A 268 -15.63 -7.85 3.25
C LEU A 268 -14.25 -7.42 2.74
N ALA A 269 -14.21 -6.62 1.66
CA ALA A 269 -12.96 -6.00 1.18
C ALA A 269 -12.30 -5.16 2.27
N ARG A 270 -13.06 -4.28 2.94
CA ARG A 270 -12.58 -3.46 4.05
C ARG A 270 -12.07 -4.30 5.23
N GLU A 271 -12.75 -5.40 5.58
CA GLU A 271 -12.30 -6.29 6.66
C GLU A 271 -10.96 -6.99 6.31
N ILE A 272 -10.78 -7.40 5.06
CA ILE A 272 -9.50 -7.95 4.56
C ILE A 272 -8.41 -6.88 4.55
N GLU A 273 -8.70 -5.66 4.08
CA GLU A 273 -7.77 -4.53 4.10
C GLU A 273 -7.30 -4.22 5.53
N LEU A 274 -8.21 -4.18 6.50
CA LEU A 274 -7.86 -3.99 7.91
C LEU A 274 -6.97 -5.10 8.46
N LEU A 275 -7.23 -6.36 8.08
CA LEU A 275 -6.38 -7.49 8.44
C LEU A 275 -4.98 -7.36 7.83
N VAL A 276 -4.89 -7.05 6.53
CA VAL A 276 -3.62 -6.85 5.81
C VAL A 276 -2.83 -5.70 6.42
N ALA A 277 -3.47 -4.57 6.70
CA ALA A 277 -2.85 -3.43 7.39
C ALA A 277 -2.38 -3.81 8.81
N GLY A 278 -3.10 -4.69 9.51
CA GLY A 278 -2.67 -5.25 10.79
C GLY A 278 -1.41 -6.10 10.66
N VAL A 279 -1.36 -6.99 9.67
CA VAL A 279 -0.19 -7.82 9.36
C VAL A 279 1.01 -6.96 8.98
N GLN A 280 0.82 -5.99 8.08
CA GLN A 280 1.86 -5.05 7.64
C GLN A 280 2.45 -4.28 8.83
N ARG A 281 1.61 -3.65 9.65
CA ARG A 281 2.07 -2.92 10.85
C ARG A 281 2.87 -3.81 11.80
N ARG A 282 2.41 -5.05 12.02
CA ARG A 282 3.14 -5.97 12.91
C ARG A 282 4.46 -6.43 12.30
N ARG A 283 4.48 -6.70 11.00
CA ARG A 283 5.71 -7.03 10.28
C ARG A 283 6.73 -5.90 10.29
N LEU A 284 6.25 -4.66 10.18
CA LEU A 284 7.09 -3.47 10.25
C LEU A 284 7.67 -3.26 11.65
N ARG A 285 6.90 -3.55 12.71
CA ARG A 285 7.44 -3.58 14.09
C ARG A 285 8.53 -4.62 14.24
N GLU A 286 8.32 -5.87 13.79
CA GLU A 286 9.38 -6.89 13.82
C GLU A 286 10.66 -6.41 13.11
N LEU A 287 10.52 -5.74 11.96
CA LEU A 287 11.66 -5.19 11.24
C LEU A 287 12.34 -4.03 11.99
N SER A 288 11.56 -3.20 12.70
CA SER A 288 12.08 -2.13 13.56
C SER A 288 12.81 -2.71 14.76
N ASP A 289 12.21 -3.65 15.47
CA ASP A 289 12.79 -4.30 16.65
C ASP A 289 14.12 -4.98 16.30
N ILE A 290 14.17 -5.66 15.14
CA ILE A 290 15.42 -6.20 14.58
C ILE A 290 16.42 -5.06 14.32
N SER A 291 15.99 -3.98 13.66
CA SER A 291 16.88 -2.84 13.38
C SER A 291 17.46 -2.19 14.64
N ASP A 292 16.67 -2.12 15.71
CA ASP A 292 17.06 -1.58 17.01
C ASP A 292 18.01 -2.54 17.74
N GLU A 293 17.77 -3.86 17.67
CA GLU A 293 18.65 -4.90 18.21
C GLU A 293 20.03 -4.91 17.52
N PHE A 294 20.08 -4.58 16.22
CA PHE A 294 21.32 -4.47 15.45
C PHE A 294 21.92 -3.05 15.42
N GLY A 295 21.38 -2.11 16.20
CA GLY A 295 22.03 -0.82 16.49
C GLY A 295 21.98 0.23 15.37
N VAL A 296 20.89 0.29 14.61
CA VAL A 296 20.65 1.44 13.71
C VAL A 296 20.04 2.58 14.55
N ASP A 297 20.87 3.49 15.02
CA ASP A 297 20.48 4.57 15.94
C ASP A 297 19.69 5.68 15.20
N PHE A 298 18.41 5.85 15.55
CA PHE A 298 17.49 6.83 14.94
C PHE A 298 17.25 8.07 15.85
N VAL A 299 18.13 8.38 16.80
CA VAL A 299 17.87 9.43 17.82
C VAL A 299 18.12 10.87 17.32
N ASN A 300 18.68 11.06 16.12
CA ASN A 300 18.81 12.39 15.51
C ASN A 300 17.86 12.54 14.31
N TRP A 301 16.56 12.63 14.62
CA TRP A 301 15.44 12.87 13.69
C TRP A 301 14.75 14.20 13.95
#